data_AF-A0A2I0LUV7-F1
#
_entry.id   AF-A0A2I0LUV7-F1
#
_cell.length_a   1.000
_cell.length_b   1.000
_cell.length_c   1.000
_cell.angle_alpha   90.00
_cell.angle_beta   90.00
_cell.angle_gamma   90.00
#
_symmetry.space_group_name_H-M   'P 1'
#
loop_
_entity.id
_entity.type
_entity.pdbx_description
1 polymer ?
#
loop_
_entity_poly.entity_id
_entity_poly.type
_entity_poly.pdbx_seq_one_letter_code
_entity_poly.pdbx_strand_id
1 'polypeptide(L)'
;MEQRGNAGGRVCMSQTVFPAHADHRGELSAGQLLKWMDATACLAAEKHAGVSCVTASMDDIQFEEAARVGQIITIKAKVNRAFKTSMEVGIKVTVQDVLTDVEKIVSVAYATYVAKPVGAGKIELEPIKLLSAQDHLEHTLAIERRRIRLGYEQVFKNLMQESNKEDTFEDEDAVSTEFTHVQSIELVQPPHANHHGNTFGGQIMAWMETVASIAASRLCRSYPILKSVNMFKFWGPSVVGDRLVFNAIVNNTFQNSVEVGVRVEAYNCEEWIKDQARHINSAFLIFNAVNDKGQLLTFPKIKPTTKDGMRRYRGAIVRRRIQLARKCMLSAKEDKPSDPWERSNQAYMSYSNVAALTHLAAKVGWEITSTLDDVKIWTHEEGDVLSLKVEMQVKIPSRLAFSLLTDFTLRQQWDKHVLTCEVLQAVNEDEKIYYVTSLPVTGHKPRDFVILVSQRQPCKPSEPYVVAVKSVTLTSVPPSPGYCRSEILCAGFQIYSGSNSNCTVCYFNQVTSGLMPYLAANLTGSSKAIEDTALECIKFLEREGSKS
;
A
#
# COMPACT_ATOMS: atom_id res chain seq x y z
N MET A 1 44.02 -5.12 25.67
CA MET A 1 43.55 -5.66 24.38
C MET A 1 42.11 -6.13 24.58
N GLU A 2 41.16 -5.19 24.57
CA GLU A 2 39.73 -5.51 24.71
C GLU A 2 39.24 -6.14 23.41
N GLN A 3 38.56 -7.28 23.51
CA GLN A 3 37.90 -7.93 22.39
C GLN A 3 36.87 -6.95 21.80
N ARG A 4 37.09 -6.51 20.55
CA ARG A 4 36.08 -5.82 19.75
C ARG A 4 34.87 -6.76 19.58
N GLY A 5 33.86 -6.58 20.43
CA GLY A 5 32.55 -7.20 20.25
C GLY A 5 32.00 -6.81 18.88
N ASN A 6 31.93 -7.78 17.97
CA ASN A 6 31.63 -7.57 16.57
C ASN A 6 30.14 -7.22 16.36
N ALA A 7 29.79 -5.94 16.55
CA ALA A 7 28.51 -5.33 16.14
C ALA A 7 28.51 -5.02 14.62
N GLY A 8 28.92 -6.01 13.82
CA GLY A 8 29.11 -5.91 12.38
C GLY A 8 27.80 -5.55 11.68
N GLY A 9 27.77 -4.43 10.96
CA GLY A 9 26.63 -4.03 10.14
C GLY A 9 25.62 -3.05 10.78
N ARG A 10 25.88 -2.48 11.95
CA ARG A 10 25.07 -1.36 12.51
C ARG A 10 25.79 -0.02 12.35
N VAL A 11 25.06 0.99 11.87
CA VAL A 11 25.51 2.38 11.71
C VAL A 11 24.39 3.32 12.16
N CYS A 12 24.77 4.42 12.80
CA CYS A 12 23.85 5.49 13.18
C CYS A 12 24.43 6.82 12.71
N MET A 13 23.59 7.63 12.07
CA MET A 13 23.89 9.00 11.68
C MET A 13 22.87 9.91 12.37
N SER A 14 23.33 11.03 12.92
CA SER A 14 22.45 12.10 13.40
C SER A 14 22.78 13.39 12.67
N GLN A 15 21.76 14.11 12.22
CA GLN A 15 21.88 15.36 11.47
C GLN A 15 20.89 16.37 12.01
N THR A 16 21.38 17.58 12.30
CA THR A 16 20.50 18.72 12.55
C THR A 16 19.97 19.24 11.21
N VAL A 17 18.66 19.52 11.14
CA VAL A 17 18.06 20.11 9.95
C VAL A 17 18.39 21.60 9.91
N PHE A 18 19.28 21.98 9.00
CA PHE A 18 19.63 23.37 8.73
C PHE A 18 18.78 23.95 7.59
N PRO A 19 18.67 25.28 7.45
CA PRO A 19 17.96 25.90 6.32
C PRO A 19 18.43 25.40 4.94
N ALA A 20 19.72 25.08 4.79
CA ALA A 20 20.27 24.53 3.54
C ALA A 20 19.73 23.12 3.19
N HIS A 21 19.11 22.44 4.14
CA HIS A 21 18.51 21.11 3.96
C HIS A 21 17.00 21.18 3.73
N ALA A 22 16.40 22.35 3.89
CA ALA A 22 14.96 22.52 3.92
C ALA A 22 14.41 23.08 2.60
N ASP A 23 13.12 22.86 2.39
CA ASP A 23 12.34 23.52 1.37
C ASP A 23 11.93 24.94 1.81
N HIS A 24 11.18 25.59 0.94
CA HIS A 24 10.66 26.95 1.14
C HIS A 24 9.71 27.10 2.36
N ARG A 25 9.16 26.01 2.91
CA ARG A 25 8.36 26.01 4.16
C ARG A 25 9.21 25.74 5.40
N GLY A 26 10.52 25.53 5.25
CA GLY A 26 11.38 25.12 6.35
C GLY A 26 11.21 23.65 6.74
N GLU A 27 10.63 22.83 5.87
CA GLU A 27 10.53 21.38 6.02
C GLU A 27 11.73 20.70 5.35
N LEU A 28 12.27 19.64 5.93
CA LEU A 28 13.39 18.89 5.37
C LEU A 28 13.03 18.38 3.96
N SER A 29 13.87 18.69 2.98
CA SER A 29 13.72 18.17 1.62
C SER A 29 13.74 16.64 1.65
N ALA A 30 12.73 16.02 1.05
CA ALA A 30 12.64 14.57 1.00
C ALA A 30 13.79 13.95 0.19
N GLY A 31 14.24 14.63 -0.87
CA GLY A 31 15.45 14.24 -1.60
C GLY A 31 16.70 14.22 -0.71
N GLN A 32 16.87 15.23 0.15
CA GLN A 32 17.98 15.26 1.11
C GLN A 32 17.89 14.13 2.13
N LEU A 33 16.69 13.81 2.62
CA LEU A 33 16.48 12.68 3.53
C LEU A 33 16.81 11.34 2.86
N LEU A 34 16.37 11.12 1.62
CA LEU A 34 16.69 9.92 0.83
C LEU A 34 18.21 9.75 0.64
N LYS A 35 18.93 10.85 0.41
CA LYS A 35 20.39 10.86 0.32
C LYS A 35 21.05 10.43 1.64
N TRP A 36 20.60 10.95 2.78
CA TRP A 36 21.14 10.54 4.09
C TRP A 36 20.80 9.09 4.46
N MET A 37 19.59 8.64 4.11
CA MET A 37 19.17 7.25 4.31
C MET A 37 20.08 6.28 3.54
N ASP A 38 20.31 6.55 2.25
CA ASP A 38 21.20 5.74 1.41
C ASP A 38 22.64 5.77 1.92
N ALA A 39 23.19 6.94 2.24
CA ALA A 39 24.55 7.05 2.77
C ALA A 39 24.74 6.22 4.06
N THR A 40 23.79 6.31 4.98
CA THR A 40 23.84 5.56 6.26
C THR A 40 23.73 4.05 6.03
N ALA A 41 22.86 3.63 5.11
CA ALA A 41 22.66 2.23 4.78
C ALA A 41 23.83 1.63 3.98
N CYS A 42 24.43 2.41 3.08
CA CYS A 42 25.62 2.03 2.35
C CYS A 42 26.79 1.81 3.31
N LEU A 43 27.01 2.72 4.27
CA LEU A 43 28.03 2.53 5.32
C LEU A 43 27.79 1.27 6.16
N ALA A 44 26.54 0.94 6.47
CA ALA A 44 26.22 -0.31 7.17
C ALA A 44 26.55 -1.55 6.33
N ALA A 45 26.27 -1.50 5.03
CA ALA A 45 26.61 -2.56 4.09
C ALA A 45 28.14 -2.72 3.92
N GLU A 46 28.86 -1.62 3.72
CA GLU A 46 30.33 -1.61 3.58
C GLU A 46 31.01 -2.11 4.86
N LYS A 47 30.50 -1.73 6.04
CA LYS A 47 30.99 -2.23 7.34
C LYS A 47 30.82 -3.74 7.50
N HIS A 48 29.79 -4.33 6.89
CA HIS A 48 29.59 -5.79 6.89
C HIS A 48 30.41 -6.49 5.80
N ALA A 49 30.47 -5.91 4.61
CA ALA A 49 31.14 -6.51 3.45
C ALA A 49 32.67 -6.39 3.48
N GLY A 50 33.22 -5.37 4.17
CA GLY A 50 34.64 -5.04 4.14
C GLY A 50 35.13 -4.48 2.80
N VAL A 51 34.23 -4.21 1.85
CA VAL A 51 34.49 -3.65 0.52
C VAL A 51 33.42 -2.63 0.17
N SER A 52 33.62 -1.88 -0.91
CA SER A 52 32.63 -0.90 -1.35
C SER A 52 31.31 -1.56 -1.78
N CYS A 53 30.20 -0.89 -1.48
CA CYS A 53 28.86 -1.35 -1.83
C CYS A 53 28.16 -0.32 -2.70
N VAL A 54 27.25 -0.80 -3.56
CA VAL A 54 26.37 0.04 -4.37
C VAL A 54 24.91 -0.33 -4.14
N THR A 55 24.04 0.66 -4.23
CA THR A 55 22.60 0.52 -4.07
C THR A 55 22.04 -0.23 -5.28
N ALA A 56 21.40 -1.38 -5.05
CA ALA A 56 20.80 -2.19 -6.12
C ALA A 56 19.29 -1.96 -6.23
N SER A 57 18.60 -1.82 -5.10
CA SER A 57 17.17 -1.53 -5.07
C SER A 57 16.76 -0.90 -3.74
N MET A 58 15.66 -0.15 -3.77
CA MET A 58 14.97 0.39 -2.60
C MET A 58 13.55 -0.17 -2.57
N ASP A 59 13.08 -0.57 -1.40
CA ASP A 59 11.68 -0.98 -1.18
C ASP A 59 10.75 0.24 -1.16
N ASP A 60 9.46 0.01 -0.95
CA ASP A 60 8.50 1.09 -0.74
C ASP A 60 8.93 1.92 0.49
N ILE A 61 9.08 3.23 0.32
CA ILE A 61 9.44 4.18 1.37
C ILE A 61 8.23 5.06 1.64
N GLN A 62 7.76 5.11 2.88
CA GLN A 62 6.67 5.99 3.32
C GLN A 62 7.20 7.01 4.32
N PHE A 63 6.74 8.25 4.20
CA PHE A 63 7.06 9.35 5.11
C PHE A 63 5.83 9.66 5.96
N GLU A 64 5.93 9.43 7.27
CA GLU A 64 4.82 9.65 8.21
C GLU A 64 4.82 11.05 8.82
N GLU A 65 6.00 11.64 8.96
CA GLU A 65 6.18 12.96 9.57
C GLU A 65 7.14 13.79 8.71
N ALA A 66 6.92 15.11 8.66
CA ALA A 66 7.83 16.05 8.03
C ALA A 66 8.71 16.70 9.09
N ALA A 67 10.02 16.47 9.01
CA ALA A 67 10.98 17.15 9.89
C ALA A 67 11.16 18.61 9.49
N ARG A 68 11.44 19.48 10.45
CA ARG A 68 11.59 20.93 10.24
C ARG A 68 12.97 21.42 10.63
N VAL A 69 13.34 22.60 10.12
CA VAL A 69 14.57 23.29 10.52
C VAL A 69 14.66 23.40 12.04
N GLY A 70 15.82 23.06 12.59
CA GLY A 70 16.10 23.03 14.02
C GLY A 70 15.85 21.68 14.71
N GLN A 71 15.12 20.76 14.08
CA GLN A 71 14.94 19.40 14.60
C GLN A 71 16.14 18.51 14.27
N ILE A 72 16.28 17.41 15.01
CA ILE A 72 17.37 16.43 14.82
C ILE A 72 16.79 15.18 14.18
N ILE A 73 17.37 14.77 13.05
CA ILE A 73 17.10 13.49 12.41
C ILE A 73 18.12 12.47 12.89
N THR A 74 17.64 11.30 13.32
CA THR A 74 18.47 10.13 13.62
C THR A 74 18.13 8.99 12.67
N ILE A 75 19.12 8.54 11.91
CA ILE A 75 19.01 7.41 10.97
C ILE A 75 19.80 6.26 11.54
N LYS A 76 19.12 5.13 11.79
CA LYS A 76 19.72 3.88 12.24
C LYS A 76 19.62 2.87 11.11
N ALA A 77 20.75 2.41 10.60
CA ALA A 77 20.84 1.37 9.58
C ALA A 77 21.46 0.09 10.13
N LYS A 78 20.89 -1.05 9.73
CA LYS A 78 21.34 -2.37 10.16
C LYS A 78 21.22 -3.37 9.02
N VAL A 79 22.26 -4.17 8.79
CA VAL A 79 22.16 -5.31 7.87
C VAL A 79 21.28 -6.39 8.52
N ASN A 80 20.15 -6.69 7.88
CA ASN A 80 19.19 -7.69 8.37
C ASN A 80 19.55 -9.09 7.88
N ARG A 81 20.07 -9.19 6.66
CA ARG A 81 20.49 -10.45 6.05
C ARG A 81 21.52 -10.25 4.95
N ALA A 82 22.59 -11.03 5.01
CA ALA A 82 23.54 -11.20 3.91
C ALA A 82 23.16 -12.44 3.09
N PHE A 83 23.28 -12.32 1.77
CA PHE A 83 23.11 -13.42 0.82
C PHE A 83 24.47 -13.75 0.20
N LYS A 84 24.53 -14.08 -1.10
CA LYS A 84 25.80 -14.36 -1.78
C LYS A 84 26.62 -13.08 -1.99
N THR A 85 26.16 -12.21 -2.88
CA THR A 85 26.82 -10.93 -3.23
C THR A 85 26.02 -9.71 -2.78
N SER A 86 24.78 -9.93 -2.32
CA SER A 86 23.86 -8.88 -1.91
C SER A 86 23.48 -9.01 -0.44
N MET A 87 23.02 -7.91 0.14
CA MET A 87 22.50 -7.89 1.49
C MET A 87 21.31 -6.94 1.60
N GLU A 88 20.37 -7.26 2.49
CA GLU A 88 19.29 -6.37 2.87
C GLU A 88 19.71 -5.54 4.09
N VAL A 89 19.50 -4.23 4.01
CA VAL A 89 19.73 -3.27 5.08
C VAL A 89 18.40 -2.65 5.48
N GLY A 90 18.01 -2.78 6.75
CA GLY A 90 16.89 -2.06 7.34
C GLY A 90 17.31 -0.67 7.78
N ILE A 91 16.44 0.31 7.59
CA ILE A 91 16.66 1.73 7.87
C ILE A 91 15.49 2.22 8.71
N LYS A 92 15.77 2.79 9.88
CA LYS A 92 14.79 3.47 10.72
C LYS A 92 15.20 4.93 10.89
N VAL A 93 14.29 5.83 10.55
CA VAL A 93 14.46 7.28 10.67
C VAL A 93 13.54 7.80 11.77
N THR A 94 14.12 8.48 12.74
CA THR A 94 13.38 9.23 13.76
C THR A 94 13.71 10.71 13.69
N VAL A 95 12.76 11.55 14.11
CA VAL A 95 12.93 12.99 14.29
C VAL A 95 12.69 13.31 15.76
N GLN A 96 13.57 14.11 16.33
CA GLN A 96 13.47 14.61 17.70
C GLN A 96 13.35 16.14 17.68
N ASP A 97 12.37 16.64 18.40
CA ASP A 97 12.24 18.06 18.67
C ASP A 97 13.08 18.44 19.89
N VAL A 98 14.03 19.36 19.72
CA VAL A 98 15.03 19.68 20.76
C VAL A 98 14.42 20.45 21.93
N LEU A 99 13.28 21.14 21.72
CA LEU A 99 12.65 21.96 22.76
C LEU A 99 11.69 21.13 23.61
N THR A 100 10.97 20.19 22.99
CA THR A 100 9.95 19.37 23.66
C THR A 100 10.42 17.96 24.03
N ASP A 101 11.58 17.54 23.53
CA ASP A 101 12.17 16.19 23.67
C ASP A 101 11.26 15.06 23.13
N VAL A 102 10.26 15.41 22.31
CA VAL A 102 9.38 14.43 21.68
C VAL A 102 10.08 13.81 20.48
N GLU A 103 10.21 12.48 20.48
CA GLU A 103 10.71 11.69 19.35
C GLU A 103 9.55 11.05 18.57
N LYS A 104 9.59 11.16 17.24
CA LYS A 104 8.64 10.52 16.33
C LYS A 104 9.34 9.70 15.25
N ILE A 105 8.66 8.68 14.74
CA ILE A 105 9.13 7.91 13.59
C ILE A 105 8.77 8.66 12.31
N VAL A 106 9.77 8.95 11.48
CA VAL A 106 9.59 9.57 10.16
C VAL A 106 9.37 8.49 9.10
N SER A 107 10.20 7.45 9.11
CA SER A 107 10.15 6.40 8.10
C SER A 107 10.83 5.12 8.57
N VAL A 108 10.33 3.97 8.09
CA VAL A 108 11.02 2.68 8.14
C VAL A 108 11.12 2.16 6.71
N ALA A 109 12.34 1.87 6.26
CA ALA A 109 12.61 1.48 4.89
C ALA A 109 13.59 0.31 4.83
N TYR A 110 13.63 -0.36 3.67
CA TYR A 110 14.56 -1.46 3.41
C TYR A 110 15.24 -1.24 2.06
N ALA A 111 16.54 -1.52 2.02
CA ALA A 111 17.37 -1.33 0.84
C ALA A 111 18.18 -2.60 0.56
N THR A 112 18.43 -2.89 -0.71
CA THR A 112 19.35 -3.96 -1.12
C THR A 112 20.64 -3.36 -1.64
N TYR A 113 21.75 -3.77 -1.05
CA TYR A 113 23.09 -3.40 -1.49
C TYR A 113 23.81 -4.59 -2.09
N VAL A 114 24.70 -4.32 -3.04
CA VAL A 114 25.57 -5.31 -3.67
C VAL A 114 27.01 -4.92 -3.43
N ALA A 115 27.81 -5.86 -2.94
CA ALA A 115 29.23 -5.67 -2.74
C ALA A 115 29.97 -5.64 -4.08
N LYS A 116 30.86 -4.67 -4.25
CA LYS A 116 31.68 -4.43 -5.42
C LYS A 116 33.16 -4.48 -5.00
N PRO A 117 33.77 -5.68 -5.01
CA PRO A 117 35.19 -5.80 -4.72
C PRO A 117 36.01 -5.11 -5.82
N VAL A 118 37.22 -4.66 -5.47
CA VAL A 118 38.15 -4.10 -6.44
C VAL A 118 38.67 -5.23 -7.33
N GLY A 119 38.44 -5.13 -8.64
CA GLY A 119 38.85 -6.14 -9.63
C GLY A 119 37.74 -7.14 -10.02
N ALA A 120 38.11 -8.23 -10.70
CA ALA A 120 37.18 -9.22 -11.27
C ALA A 120 36.74 -10.33 -10.28
N GLY A 121 37.20 -10.27 -9.02
CA GLY A 121 36.91 -11.29 -8.02
C GLY A 121 35.42 -11.31 -7.61
N LYS A 122 34.84 -12.50 -7.44
CA LYS A 122 33.53 -12.63 -6.77
C LYS A 122 33.75 -12.56 -5.25
N ILE A 123 32.89 -11.82 -4.55
CA ILE A 123 32.85 -11.80 -3.09
C ILE A 123 31.68 -12.64 -2.57
N GLU A 124 31.94 -13.46 -1.56
CA GLU A 124 30.91 -14.12 -0.78
C GLU A 124 30.82 -13.44 0.59
N LEU A 125 29.62 -12.99 0.94
CA LEU A 125 29.38 -12.26 2.18
C LEU A 125 29.23 -13.22 3.35
N GLU A 126 29.84 -12.88 4.48
CA GLU A 126 29.68 -13.64 5.71
C GLU A 126 28.22 -13.58 6.21
N PRO A 127 27.66 -14.71 6.69
CA PRO A 127 26.36 -14.72 7.33
C PRO A 127 26.33 -13.84 8.59
N ILE A 128 25.18 -13.21 8.84
CA ILE A 128 25.01 -12.33 10.00
C ILE A 128 24.77 -13.18 11.25
N LYS A 129 25.42 -12.82 12.35
CA LYS A 129 25.16 -13.41 13.66
C LYS A 129 23.84 -12.89 14.21
N LEU A 130 22.88 -13.78 14.43
CA LEU A 130 21.57 -13.47 15.00
C LEU A 130 21.62 -13.65 16.51
N LEU A 131 21.40 -12.57 17.27
CA LEU A 131 21.57 -12.58 18.74
C LEU A 131 20.22 -12.51 19.48
N SER A 132 19.26 -11.78 18.92
CA SER A 132 17.94 -11.53 19.52
C SER A 132 16.81 -12.19 18.73
N ALA A 133 15.64 -12.39 19.37
CA ALA A 133 14.43 -12.85 18.68
C ALA A 133 14.05 -11.91 17.51
N GLN A 134 14.25 -10.60 17.69
CA GLN A 134 14.04 -9.60 16.64
C GLN A 134 14.99 -9.80 15.45
N ASP A 135 16.27 -10.14 15.69
CA ASP A 135 17.21 -10.45 14.60
C ASP A 135 16.75 -11.66 13.79
N HIS A 136 16.25 -12.71 14.45
CA HIS A 136 15.73 -13.91 13.79
C HIS A 136 14.48 -13.61 12.95
N LEU A 137 13.58 -12.78 13.49
CA LEU A 137 12.39 -12.33 12.77
C LEU A 137 12.76 -11.50 11.55
N GLU A 138 13.59 -10.46 11.71
CA GLU A 138 14.04 -9.59 10.61
C GLU A 138 14.76 -10.37 9.52
N HIS A 139 15.60 -11.34 9.90
CA HIS A 139 16.31 -12.23 8.98
C HIS A 139 15.37 -13.14 8.19
N THR A 140 14.26 -13.57 8.78
CA THR A 140 13.23 -14.38 8.12
C THR A 140 12.40 -13.51 7.17
N LEU A 141 11.92 -12.36 7.65
CA LEU A 141 11.17 -11.40 6.84
C LEU A 141 11.98 -10.87 5.64
N ALA A 142 13.31 -10.81 5.75
CA ALA A 142 14.19 -10.44 4.64
C ALA A 142 14.09 -11.41 3.43
N ILE A 143 13.80 -12.70 3.67
CA ILE A 143 13.54 -13.66 2.57
C ILE A 143 12.25 -13.30 1.85
N GLU A 144 11.19 -13.05 2.61
CA GLU A 144 9.87 -12.75 2.07
C GLU A 144 9.88 -11.43 1.30
N ARG A 145 10.51 -10.37 1.85
CA ARG A 145 10.76 -9.12 1.12
C ARG A 145 11.57 -9.34 -0.16
N ARG A 146 12.61 -10.18 -0.12
CA ARG A 146 13.38 -10.54 -1.32
C ARG A 146 12.51 -11.25 -2.36
N ARG A 147 11.62 -12.16 -1.96
CA ARG A 147 10.67 -12.82 -2.88
C ARG A 147 9.77 -11.79 -3.56
N ILE A 148 9.25 -10.81 -2.80
CA ILE A 148 8.43 -9.72 -3.33
C ILE A 148 9.20 -8.87 -4.35
N ARG A 149 10.46 -8.49 -4.05
CA ARG A 149 11.32 -7.73 -4.98
C ARG A 149 11.50 -8.44 -6.32
N LEU A 150 11.77 -9.74 -6.28
CA LEU A 150 12.02 -10.55 -7.48
C LEU A 150 10.73 -10.85 -8.27
N GLY A 151 9.61 -11.02 -7.58
CA GLY A 151 8.31 -11.30 -8.22
C GLY A 151 7.60 -10.08 -8.81
N TYR A 152 7.98 -8.86 -8.40
CA TYR A 152 7.26 -7.64 -8.77
C TYR A 152 7.09 -7.42 -10.27
N GLU A 153 8.14 -7.62 -11.05
CA GLU A 153 8.07 -7.37 -12.49
C GLU A 153 7.05 -8.29 -13.18
N GLN A 154 6.96 -9.55 -12.73
CA GLN A 154 5.97 -10.50 -13.24
C GLN A 154 4.56 -10.11 -12.83
N VAL A 155 4.35 -9.76 -11.56
CA VAL A 155 3.04 -9.33 -11.05
C VAL A 155 2.55 -8.07 -11.78
N PHE A 156 3.44 -7.09 -11.97
CA PHE A 156 3.14 -5.87 -12.70
C PHE A 156 2.75 -6.15 -14.16
N LYS A 157 3.51 -7.01 -14.87
CA LYS A 157 3.20 -7.39 -16.26
C LYS A 157 1.85 -8.08 -16.39
N ASN A 158 1.52 -9.00 -15.47
CA ASN A 158 0.25 -9.72 -15.49
C ASN A 158 -0.94 -8.75 -15.32
N LEU A 159 -0.88 -7.87 -14.31
CA LEU A 159 -1.93 -6.88 -14.06
C LEU A 159 -2.08 -5.85 -15.20
N MET A 160 -0.97 -5.46 -15.83
CA MET A 160 -1.03 -4.59 -17.01
C MET A 160 -1.77 -5.23 -18.17
N GLN A 161 -1.63 -6.55 -18.37
CA GLN A 161 -2.36 -7.27 -19.43
C GLN A 161 -3.87 -7.32 -19.16
N GLU A 162 -4.29 -7.46 -17.90
CA GLU A 162 -5.71 -7.43 -17.50
C GLU A 162 -6.36 -6.05 -17.75
N SER A 163 -5.61 -4.97 -17.52
CA SER A 163 -6.09 -3.59 -17.68
C SER A 163 -6.28 -3.11 -19.12
N ASN A 164 -6.09 -3.97 -20.12
CA ASN A 164 -6.18 -3.59 -21.53
C ASN A 164 -7.61 -3.48 -22.09
N LYS A 165 -8.66 -3.67 -21.29
CA LYS A 165 -10.05 -3.41 -21.70
C LYS A 165 -10.29 -1.89 -21.88
N GLU A 166 -11.24 -1.51 -22.74
CA GLU A 166 -11.51 -0.11 -23.07
C GLU A 166 -11.95 0.68 -21.84
N ASP A 167 -11.17 1.70 -21.46
CA ASP A 167 -11.54 2.65 -20.41
C ASP A 167 -12.33 3.79 -21.06
N THR A 168 -13.61 3.95 -20.72
CA THR A 168 -14.42 5.10 -21.14
C THR A 168 -14.14 6.30 -20.23
N PHE A 169 -13.61 7.39 -20.80
CA PHE A 169 -13.40 8.65 -20.08
C PHE A 169 -14.59 9.59 -20.32
N GLU A 170 -15.51 9.65 -19.37
CA GLU A 170 -16.73 10.49 -19.43
C GLU A 170 -16.58 11.86 -18.76
N ASP A 171 -15.40 12.20 -18.24
CA ASP A 171 -15.19 13.41 -17.45
C ASP A 171 -14.72 14.59 -18.31
N GLU A 172 -15.57 15.62 -18.47
CA GLU A 172 -15.28 16.82 -19.26
C GLU A 172 -14.22 17.72 -18.61
N ASP A 173 -14.08 17.68 -17.28
CA ASP A 173 -13.15 18.53 -16.51
C ASP A 173 -11.74 17.95 -16.37
N ALA A 174 -11.46 16.82 -17.02
CA ALA A 174 -10.18 16.12 -16.89
C ALA A 174 -9.04 16.80 -17.69
N VAL A 175 -7.88 16.89 -17.04
CA VAL A 175 -6.73 17.68 -17.50
C VAL A 175 -5.66 16.80 -18.14
N SER A 176 -4.97 17.29 -19.19
CA SER A 176 -3.88 16.56 -19.85
C SER A 176 -2.60 16.53 -19.00
N THR A 177 -1.83 15.45 -19.05
CA THR A 177 -0.53 15.33 -18.34
C THR A 177 0.63 16.03 -19.03
N GLU A 178 0.53 16.37 -20.31
CA GLU A 178 1.72 16.72 -21.11
C GLU A 178 2.42 18.00 -20.64
N PHE A 179 1.70 18.99 -20.11
CA PHE A 179 2.33 20.21 -19.57
C PHE A 179 3.09 19.97 -18.25
N THR A 180 2.85 18.84 -17.59
CA THR A 180 3.57 18.47 -16.35
C THR A 180 4.95 17.89 -16.63
N HIS A 181 5.32 17.65 -17.90
CA HIS A 181 6.61 17.07 -18.26
C HIS A 181 7.79 17.97 -17.88
N VAL A 182 8.71 17.44 -17.08
CA VAL A 182 9.95 18.11 -16.66
C VAL A 182 11.13 17.27 -17.12
N GLN A 183 12.11 17.94 -17.74
CA GLN A 183 13.42 17.37 -18.01
C GLN A 183 14.47 18.18 -17.25
N SER A 184 15.38 17.48 -16.56
CA SER A 184 16.58 18.08 -15.98
C SER A 184 17.80 17.24 -16.32
N ILE A 185 18.97 17.85 -16.31
CA ILE A 185 20.25 17.18 -16.60
C ILE A 185 21.24 17.55 -15.51
N GLU A 186 21.85 16.54 -14.89
CA GLU A 186 22.87 16.72 -13.86
C GLU A 186 24.18 16.06 -14.29
N LEU A 187 25.28 16.77 -14.09
CA LEU A 187 26.61 16.20 -14.29
C LEU A 187 27.06 15.49 -13.02
N VAL A 188 27.48 14.23 -13.13
CA VAL A 188 28.06 13.51 -12.00
C VAL A 188 29.46 14.03 -11.73
N GLN A 189 29.63 14.65 -10.56
CA GLN A 189 30.89 15.20 -10.08
C GLN A 189 31.48 14.30 -8.99
N PRO A 190 32.77 14.45 -8.63
CA PRO A 190 33.39 13.67 -7.57
C PRO A 190 32.62 13.55 -6.24
N PRO A 191 31.97 14.60 -5.68
CA PRO A 191 31.19 14.46 -4.44
C PRO A 191 29.91 13.62 -4.59
N HIS A 192 29.49 13.32 -5.82
CA HIS A 192 28.29 12.54 -6.12
C HIS A 192 28.57 11.03 -6.16
N ALA A 193 29.84 10.62 -6.03
CA ALA A 193 30.27 9.25 -6.18
C ALA A 193 31.15 8.79 -5.01
N ASN A 194 31.23 7.47 -4.83
CA ASN A 194 32.16 6.86 -3.91
C ASN A 194 33.61 6.98 -4.40
N HIS A 195 34.56 6.54 -3.59
CA HIS A 195 36.00 6.59 -3.90
C HIS A 195 36.40 5.70 -5.11
N HIS A 196 35.51 4.84 -5.60
CA HIS A 196 35.68 4.07 -6.84
C HIS A 196 35.03 4.75 -8.05
N GLY A 197 34.51 5.96 -7.89
CA GLY A 197 33.85 6.72 -8.94
C GLY A 197 32.43 6.28 -9.26
N ASN A 198 31.81 5.37 -8.50
CA ASN A 198 30.40 4.98 -8.71
C ASN A 198 29.47 5.98 -8.02
N THR A 199 28.48 6.48 -8.75
CA THR A 199 27.48 7.43 -8.25
C THR A 199 26.67 6.83 -7.09
N PHE A 200 26.47 7.59 -6.02
CA PHE A 200 25.63 7.16 -4.90
C PHE A 200 24.16 7.09 -5.32
N GLY A 201 23.48 5.99 -4.98
CA GLY A 201 22.04 5.84 -5.24
C GLY A 201 21.22 6.94 -4.58
N GLY A 202 21.63 7.37 -3.38
CA GLY A 202 21.06 8.48 -2.64
C GLY A 202 21.09 9.81 -3.37
N GLN A 203 22.17 10.09 -4.11
CA GLN A 203 22.28 11.31 -4.89
C GLN A 203 21.34 11.30 -6.10
N ILE A 204 21.21 10.15 -6.77
CA ILE A 204 20.26 9.98 -7.88
C ILE A 204 18.82 10.15 -7.36
N MET A 205 18.48 9.55 -6.21
CA MET A 205 17.17 9.70 -5.58
C MET A 205 16.84 11.16 -5.22
N ALA A 206 17.81 11.92 -4.72
CA ALA A 206 17.62 13.33 -4.41
C ALA A 206 17.26 14.16 -5.65
N TRP A 207 17.97 13.95 -6.76
CA TRP A 207 17.66 14.61 -8.03
C TRP A 207 16.32 14.16 -8.61
N MET A 208 15.99 12.86 -8.53
CA MET A 208 14.68 12.36 -8.95
C MET A 208 13.54 13.02 -8.21
N GLU A 209 13.66 13.17 -6.90
CA GLU A 209 12.64 13.82 -6.07
C GLU A 209 12.44 15.29 -6.46
N THR A 210 13.53 16.01 -6.67
CA THR A 210 13.48 17.42 -7.10
C THR A 210 12.71 17.57 -8.42
N VAL A 211 13.06 16.76 -9.43
CA VAL A 211 12.43 16.83 -10.76
C VAL A 211 10.96 16.39 -10.70
N ALA A 212 10.65 15.36 -9.91
CA ALA A 212 9.28 14.91 -9.72
C ALA A 212 8.41 15.93 -8.98
N SER A 213 8.96 16.60 -7.96
CA SER A 213 8.28 17.65 -7.21
C SER A 213 7.90 18.83 -8.12
N ILE A 214 8.76 19.20 -9.08
CA ILE A 214 8.45 20.22 -10.09
C ILE A 214 7.29 19.75 -10.98
N ALA A 215 7.28 18.50 -11.42
CA ALA A 215 6.19 17.95 -12.25
C ALA A 215 4.85 17.95 -11.50
N ALA A 216 4.84 17.54 -10.23
CA ALA A 216 3.65 17.60 -9.37
C ALA A 216 3.20 19.06 -9.12
N SER A 217 4.14 19.98 -8.87
CA SER A 217 3.87 21.40 -8.68
C SER A 217 3.16 22.02 -9.89
N ARG A 218 3.55 21.63 -11.11
CA ARG A 218 2.89 22.11 -12.34
C ARG A 218 1.41 21.72 -12.40
N LEU A 219 1.04 20.56 -11.85
CA LEU A 219 -0.35 20.11 -11.82
C LEU A 219 -1.18 20.83 -10.75
N CYS A 220 -0.71 20.86 -9.51
CA CYS A 220 -1.50 21.41 -8.40
C CYS A 220 -1.35 22.93 -8.21
N ARG A 221 -0.40 23.57 -8.91
CA ARG A 221 -0.04 24.99 -8.73
C ARG A 221 0.18 25.36 -7.26
N SER A 222 0.70 24.40 -6.51
CA SER A 222 1.02 24.47 -5.09
C SER A 222 2.30 23.68 -4.83
N TYR A 223 2.67 23.54 -3.58
CA TYR A 223 3.90 22.91 -3.13
C TYR A 223 3.66 21.48 -2.66
N PRO A 224 3.96 20.47 -3.50
CA PRO A 224 3.73 19.08 -3.17
C PRO A 224 4.67 18.61 -2.06
N ILE A 225 4.19 17.68 -1.26
CA ILE A 225 4.92 16.98 -0.20
C ILE A 225 5.04 15.53 -0.62
N LEU A 226 6.27 14.99 -0.62
CA LEU A 226 6.48 13.58 -0.92
C LEU A 226 5.89 12.71 0.20
N LYS A 227 4.89 11.89 -0.12
CA LYS A 227 4.29 10.95 0.83
C LYS A 227 4.96 9.59 0.78
N SER A 228 5.28 9.10 -0.42
CA SER A 228 5.98 7.83 -0.58
C SER A 228 6.73 7.69 -1.89
N VAL A 229 7.71 6.78 -1.92
CA VAL A 229 8.40 6.32 -3.13
C VAL A 229 8.14 4.83 -3.29
N ASN A 230 7.66 4.42 -4.46
CA ASN A 230 7.42 3.01 -4.76
C ASN A 230 8.74 2.27 -4.96
N MET A 231 8.76 0.98 -4.64
CA MET A 231 9.89 0.08 -4.84
C MET A 231 10.44 0.16 -6.26
N PHE A 232 11.76 0.31 -6.38
CA PHE A 232 12.44 0.37 -7.67
C PHE A 232 13.85 -0.24 -7.61
N LYS A 233 14.43 -0.46 -8.79
CA LYS A 233 15.74 -1.08 -8.97
C LYS A 233 16.64 -0.17 -9.81
N PHE A 234 17.93 -0.16 -9.48
CA PHE A 234 19.01 0.34 -10.33
C PHE A 234 19.47 -0.76 -11.29
N TRP A 235 19.30 -0.53 -12.59
CA TRP A 235 19.61 -1.49 -13.66
C TRP A 235 21.04 -1.37 -14.15
N GLY A 236 21.58 -0.16 -14.18
CA GLY A 236 22.92 0.15 -14.67
C GLY A 236 23.74 0.96 -13.66
N PRO A 237 25.08 0.85 -13.71
CA PRO A 237 25.95 1.74 -12.95
C PRO A 237 25.99 3.13 -13.57
N SER A 238 26.22 4.13 -12.73
CA SER A 238 26.62 5.47 -13.15
C SER A 238 27.95 5.81 -12.49
N VAL A 239 28.79 6.56 -13.20
CA VAL A 239 30.13 6.96 -12.74
C VAL A 239 30.36 8.46 -12.87
N VAL A 240 31.39 8.97 -12.19
CA VAL A 240 31.85 10.36 -12.33
C VAL A 240 32.09 10.70 -13.80
N GLY A 241 31.55 11.85 -14.25
CA GLY A 241 31.59 12.30 -15.63
C GLY A 241 30.36 11.93 -16.46
N ASP A 242 29.49 11.03 -15.98
CA ASP A 242 28.20 10.78 -16.62
C ASP A 242 27.30 12.02 -16.56
N ARG A 243 26.52 12.24 -17.61
CA ARG A 243 25.36 13.15 -17.61
C ARG A 243 24.12 12.32 -17.33
N LEU A 244 23.43 12.64 -16.24
CA LEU A 244 22.17 12.00 -15.88
C LEU A 244 21.01 12.87 -16.35
N VAL A 245 20.20 12.34 -17.27
CA VAL A 245 18.98 12.96 -17.76
C VAL A 245 17.81 12.40 -16.98
N PHE A 246 17.04 13.28 -16.34
CA PHE A 246 15.85 12.97 -15.57
C PHE A 246 14.63 13.44 -16.33
N ASN A 247 13.78 12.52 -16.74
CA ASN A 247 12.50 12.82 -17.38
C ASN A 247 11.37 12.46 -16.42
N ALA A 248 10.64 13.46 -15.93
CA ALA A 248 9.52 13.28 -15.01
C ALA A 248 8.20 13.77 -15.61
N ILE A 249 7.11 13.08 -15.28
CA ILE A 249 5.76 13.48 -15.69
C ILE A 249 4.73 12.88 -14.74
N VAL A 250 3.60 13.55 -14.56
CA VAL A 250 2.48 12.97 -13.83
C VAL A 250 1.90 11.78 -14.61
N ASN A 251 1.70 10.65 -13.92
CA ASN A 251 1.10 9.45 -14.51
C ASN A 251 -0.40 9.39 -14.25
N ASN A 252 -0.81 9.63 -13.00
CA ASN A 252 -2.20 9.61 -12.59
C ASN A 252 -2.39 10.39 -11.26
N THR A 253 -3.64 10.74 -10.96
CA THR A 253 -4.08 11.37 -9.72
C THR A 253 -5.11 10.50 -9.04
N PHE A 254 -5.06 10.48 -7.73
CA PHE A 254 -6.03 9.77 -6.91
C PHE A 254 -6.48 10.66 -5.76
N GLN A 255 -7.59 11.35 -5.99
CA GLN A 255 -8.18 12.33 -5.09
C GLN A 255 -7.15 13.31 -4.50
N ASN A 256 -6.58 13.02 -3.34
CA ASN A 256 -5.65 13.88 -2.62
C ASN A 256 -4.18 13.53 -2.83
N SER A 257 -3.88 12.66 -3.80
CA SER A 257 -2.52 12.25 -4.14
C SER A 257 -2.28 12.26 -5.65
N VAL A 258 -1.02 12.42 -6.04
CA VAL A 258 -0.56 12.37 -7.42
C VAL A 258 0.65 11.45 -7.55
N GLU A 259 0.64 10.56 -8.52
CA GLU A 259 1.80 9.73 -8.87
C GLU A 259 2.58 10.38 -10.01
N VAL A 260 3.87 10.62 -9.77
CA VAL A 260 4.83 11.13 -10.76
C VAL A 260 5.82 10.03 -11.10
N GLY A 261 5.92 9.69 -12.39
CA GLY A 261 6.95 8.79 -12.88
C GLY A 261 8.22 9.55 -13.25
N VAL A 262 9.38 9.03 -12.87
CA VAL A 262 10.69 9.56 -13.25
C VAL A 262 11.51 8.46 -13.91
N ARG A 263 12.06 8.74 -15.10
CA ARG A 263 13.02 7.90 -15.81
C ARG A 263 14.39 8.57 -15.79
N VAL A 264 15.42 7.82 -15.41
CA VAL A 264 16.80 8.30 -15.32
C VAL A 264 17.66 7.58 -16.35
N GLU A 265 18.34 8.36 -17.17
CA GLU A 265 19.25 7.87 -18.21
C GLU A 265 20.64 8.46 -18.01
N ALA A 266 21.67 7.63 -18.16
CA ALA A 266 23.06 8.05 -18.09
C ALA A 266 23.70 8.06 -19.47
N TYR A 267 24.55 9.05 -19.68
CA TYR A 267 25.39 9.17 -20.86
C TYR A 267 26.81 9.52 -20.43
N ASN A 268 27.78 8.68 -20.78
CA ASN A 268 29.17 9.13 -20.81
C ASN A 268 29.39 10.09 -21.99
N CYS A 269 30.59 10.68 -22.13
CA CYS A 269 30.85 11.65 -23.20
C CYS A 269 30.66 11.09 -24.62
N GLU A 270 31.02 9.83 -24.88
CA GLU A 270 30.83 9.23 -26.21
C GLU A 270 29.38 8.83 -26.47
N GLU A 271 28.75 8.21 -25.47
CA GLU A 271 27.33 7.84 -25.45
C GLU A 271 26.44 9.07 -25.69
N TRP A 272 26.80 10.22 -25.12
CA TRP A 272 26.12 11.49 -25.33
C TRP A 272 26.15 11.94 -26.78
N ILE A 273 27.30 11.81 -27.44
CA ILE A 273 27.46 12.20 -28.86
C ILE A 273 26.70 11.23 -29.78
N LYS A 274 26.68 9.93 -29.42
CA LYS A 274 26.03 8.87 -30.20
C LYS A 274 24.53 8.69 -29.87
N ASP A 275 24.00 9.46 -28.93
CA ASP A 275 22.66 9.31 -28.35
C ASP A 275 22.32 7.88 -27.89
N GLN A 276 23.28 7.26 -27.19
CA GLN A 276 23.16 5.89 -26.68
C GLN A 276 23.00 5.89 -25.17
N ALA A 277 21.77 6.10 -24.72
CA ALA A 277 21.43 6.18 -23.30
C ALA A 277 21.54 4.82 -22.58
N ARG A 278 22.10 4.83 -21.36
CA ARG A 278 21.97 3.72 -20.39
C ARG A 278 20.82 4.00 -19.44
N HIS A 279 19.78 3.17 -19.45
CA HIS A 279 18.68 3.30 -18.48
C HIS A 279 19.16 2.89 -17.09
N ILE A 280 19.23 3.87 -16.18
CA ILE A 280 19.73 3.65 -14.82
C ILE A 280 18.60 3.12 -13.93
N ASN A 281 17.49 3.85 -13.84
CA ASN A 281 16.32 3.43 -13.10
C ASN A 281 15.06 4.17 -13.56
N SER A 282 13.92 3.61 -13.19
CA SER A 282 12.65 4.34 -13.19
C SER A 282 12.02 4.20 -11.82
N ALA A 283 11.50 5.29 -11.27
CA ALA A 283 10.76 5.26 -10.01
C ALA A 283 9.45 6.04 -10.12
N PHE A 284 8.60 5.82 -9.13
CA PHE A 284 7.27 6.39 -9.06
C PHE A 284 7.11 7.00 -7.66
N LEU A 285 6.92 8.30 -7.62
CA LEU A 285 6.84 9.10 -6.40
C LEU A 285 5.40 9.56 -6.22
N ILE A 286 4.87 9.40 -5.01
CA ILE A 286 3.51 9.78 -4.66
C ILE A 286 3.59 11.03 -3.80
N PHE A 287 2.96 12.10 -4.28
CA PHE A 287 2.90 13.38 -3.58
C PHE A 287 1.47 13.69 -3.13
N ASN A 288 1.38 14.40 -2.02
CA ASN A 288 0.18 15.10 -1.59
C ASN A 288 0.44 16.60 -1.73
N ALA A 289 -0.60 17.43 -1.67
CA ALA A 289 -0.42 18.87 -1.54
C ALA A 289 -1.35 19.39 -0.44
N VAL A 290 -0.93 20.45 0.23
CA VAL A 290 -1.71 21.12 1.27
C VAL A 290 -1.93 22.58 0.89
N ASN A 291 -3.06 23.14 1.30
CA ASN A 291 -3.32 24.57 1.19
C ASN A 291 -2.70 25.35 2.37
N ASP A 292 -2.79 26.69 2.34
CA ASP A 292 -2.25 27.56 3.39
C ASP A 292 -2.87 27.32 4.78
N LYS A 293 -4.02 26.64 4.85
CA LYS A 293 -4.71 26.25 6.10
C LYS A 293 -4.28 24.85 6.58
N GLY A 294 -3.34 24.19 5.90
CA GLY A 294 -2.88 22.83 6.21
C GLY A 294 -3.84 21.71 5.79
N GLN A 295 -4.87 22.01 4.99
CA GLN A 295 -5.82 21.01 4.50
C GLN A 295 -5.31 20.37 3.21
N LEU A 296 -5.55 19.06 3.05
CA LEU A 296 -5.19 18.34 1.83
C LEU A 296 -5.94 18.91 0.61
N LEU A 297 -5.20 19.12 -0.47
CA LEU A 297 -5.73 19.53 -1.76
C LEU A 297 -6.16 18.30 -2.57
N THR A 298 -7.33 18.40 -3.18
CA THR A 298 -7.78 17.43 -4.19
C THR A 298 -7.18 17.81 -5.55
N PHE A 299 -6.52 16.86 -6.19
CA PHE A 299 -5.93 17.00 -7.50
C PHE A 299 -6.99 16.90 -8.61
N PRO A 300 -6.83 17.63 -9.72
CA PRO A 300 -7.72 17.48 -10.86
C PRO A 300 -7.56 16.09 -11.49
N LYS A 301 -8.67 15.53 -11.98
CA LYS A 301 -8.63 14.24 -12.70
C LYS A 301 -7.82 14.37 -13.98
N ILE A 302 -7.21 13.27 -14.39
CA ILE A 302 -6.29 13.24 -15.53
C ILE A 302 -6.93 12.54 -16.73
N LYS A 303 -6.78 13.17 -17.91
CA LYS A 303 -7.12 12.59 -19.20
C LYS A 303 -5.85 12.28 -20.00
N PRO A 304 -5.44 11.01 -20.12
CA PRO A 304 -4.31 10.64 -20.97
C PRO A 304 -4.66 10.88 -22.45
N THR A 305 -3.81 11.63 -23.17
CA THR A 305 -4.01 11.97 -24.59
C THR A 305 -3.15 11.11 -25.54
N THR A 306 -2.05 10.57 -25.05
CA THR A 306 -1.08 9.79 -25.82
C THR A 306 -1.12 8.31 -25.47
N LYS A 307 -0.65 7.43 -26.37
CA LYS A 307 -0.51 5.98 -26.07
C LYS A 307 0.37 5.74 -24.84
N ASP A 308 1.46 6.49 -24.72
CA ASP A 308 2.34 6.43 -23.54
C ASP A 308 1.68 7.01 -22.29
N GLY A 309 0.90 8.09 -22.42
CA GLY A 309 0.03 8.61 -21.37
C GLY A 309 -0.91 7.55 -20.83
N MET A 310 -1.60 6.82 -21.71
CA MET A 310 -2.52 5.76 -21.32
C MET A 310 -1.83 4.60 -20.62
N ARG A 311 -0.65 4.18 -21.13
CA ARG A 311 0.19 3.19 -20.46
C ARG A 311 0.60 3.63 -19.05
N ARG A 312 1.00 4.90 -18.88
CA ARG A 312 1.39 5.47 -17.57
C ARG A 312 0.22 5.51 -16.60
N TYR A 313 -0.95 5.96 -17.06
CA TYR A 313 -2.20 6.03 -16.31
C TYR A 313 -2.60 4.66 -15.75
N ARG A 314 -2.69 3.64 -16.61
CA ARG A 314 -2.96 2.25 -16.20
C ARG A 314 -1.88 1.70 -15.28
N GLY A 315 -0.61 1.98 -15.60
CA GLY A 315 0.52 1.59 -14.77
C GLY A 315 0.43 2.13 -13.34
N ALA A 316 -0.08 3.35 -13.14
CA ALA A 316 -0.24 3.93 -11.82
C ALA A 316 -1.31 3.19 -11.00
N ILE A 317 -2.44 2.83 -11.63
CA ILE A 317 -3.50 2.04 -11.00
C ILE A 317 -2.96 0.67 -10.57
N VAL A 318 -2.22 0.01 -11.47
CA VAL A 318 -1.58 -1.29 -11.17
C VAL A 318 -0.56 -1.18 -10.04
N ARG A 319 0.29 -0.14 -10.05
CA ARG A 319 1.26 0.08 -8.97
C ARG A 319 0.58 0.30 -7.63
N ARG A 320 -0.50 1.08 -7.60
CA ARG A 320 -1.29 1.29 -6.39
C ARG A 320 -1.90 -0.01 -5.87
N ARG A 321 -2.47 -0.85 -6.75
CA ARG A 321 -2.96 -2.19 -6.38
C ARG A 321 -1.87 -3.05 -5.74
N ILE A 322 -0.67 -3.06 -6.33
CA ILE A 322 0.47 -3.80 -5.79
C ILE A 322 0.92 -3.24 -4.43
N GLN A 323 0.95 -1.92 -4.29
CA GLN A 323 1.31 -1.26 -3.03
C GLN A 323 0.35 -1.64 -1.90
N LEU A 324 -0.96 -1.58 -2.17
CA LEU A 324 -1.99 -2.01 -1.22
C LEU A 324 -1.84 -3.49 -0.86
N ALA A 325 -1.65 -4.37 -1.84
CA ALA A 325 -1.43 -5.79 -1.61
C ALA A 325 -0.21 -6.08 -0.72
N ARG A 326 0.89 -5.33 -0.89
CA ARG A 326 2.08 -5.48 -0.04
C ARG A 326 1.85 -5.01 1.37
N LYS A 327 1.16 -3.88 1.56
CA LYS A 327 0.77 -3.39 2.88
C LYS A 327 -0.05 -4.46 3.60
N CYS A 328 -0.95 -5.14 2.88
CA CYS A 328 -1.68 -6.30 3.39
C CYS A 328 -0.75 -7.46 3.80
N MET A 329 0.17 -7.88 2.93
CA MET A 329 1.05 -9.02 3.21
C MET A 329 2.05 -8.79 4.35
N LEU A 330 2.45 -7.54 4.59
CA LEU A 330 3.46 -7.19 5.59
C LEU A 330 2.86 -6.65 6.91
N SER A 331 1.55 -6.41 6.96
CA SER A 331 0.83 -6.00 8.16
C SER A 331 0.70 -7.18 9.13
N ALA A 332 1.57 -7.22 10.15
CA ALA A 332 1.56 -8.21 11.21
C ALA A 332 0.89 -7.70 12.50
N LYS A 333 -0.11 -6.81 12.40
CA LYS A 333 -0.85 -6.36 13.60
C LYS A 333 -1.86 -7.43 14.00
N GLU A 334 -1.80 -7.87 15.26
CA GLU A 334 -2.86 -8.65 15.87
C GLU A 334 -4.14 -7.79 15.93
N ASP A 335 -5.25 -8.35 15.45
CA ASP A 335 -6.55 -7.69 15.54
C ASP A 335 -6.94 -7.57 17.03
N LYS A 336 -7.47 -6.41 17.44
CA LYS A 336 -7.98 -6.24 18.80
C LYS A 336 -9.14 -7.23 19.02
N PRO A 337 -9.22 -7.90 20.18
CA PRO A 337 -10.31 -8.82 20.45
C PRO A 337 -11.67 -8.11 20.45
N SER A 338 -12.67 -8.81 19.92
CA SER A 338 -14.04 -8.31 19.78
C SER A 338 -14.73 -8.13 21.14
N ASP A 339 -15.62 -7.14 21.20
CA ASP A 339 -16.38 -6.81 22.42
C ASP A 339 -17.16 -8.03 22.95
N PRO A 340 -17.19 -8.24 24.28
CA PRO A 340 -17.99 -9.30 24.89
C PRO A 340 -19.48 -9.04 24.66
N TRP A 341 -20.19 -10.08 24.23
CA TRP A 341 -21.64 -10.02 24.10
C TRP A 341 -22.30 -10.27 25.45
N GLU A 342 -23.00 -9.25 25.95
CA GLU A 342 -23.75 -9.31 27.21
C GLU A 342 -25.18 -8.79 27.00
N ARG A 343 -26.16 -9.31 27.75
CA ARG A 343 -27.54 -8.77 27.69
C ARG A 343 -27.61 -7.28 28.06
N SER A 344 -26.71 -6.83 28.94
CA SER A 344 -26.59 -5.45 29.39
C SER A 344 -26.19 -4.47 28.27
N ASN A 345 -25.41 -4.93 27.28
CA ASN A 345 -24.85 -4.09 26.21
C ASN A 345 -25.50 -4.30 24.84
N GLN A 346 -26.48 -5.20 24.74
CA GLN A 346 -27.17 -5.57 23.49
C GLN A 346 -27.61 -4.35 22.65
N ALA A 347 -28.35 -3.42 23.25
CA ALA A 347 -28.86 -2.25 22.52
C ALA A 347 -27.75 -1.35 21.97
N TYR A 348 -26.67 -1.18 22.75
CA TYR A 348 -25.50 -0.41 22.34
C TYR A 348 -24.74 -1.13 21.21
N MET A 349 -24.52 -2.43 21.34
CA MET A 349 -23.82 -3.24 20.33
C MET A 349 -24.52 -3.20 18.99
N SER A 350 -25.84 -3.33 18.99
CA SER A 350 -26.64 -3.29 17.77
C SER A 350 -26.66 -1.91 17.12
N TYR A 351 -26.82 -0.85 17.92
CA TYR A 351 -26.70 0.52 17.41
C TYR A 351 -25.30 0.79 16.85
N SER A 352 -24.25 0.44 17.59
CA SER A 352 -22.85 0.64 17.19
C SER A 352 -22.51 -0.13 15.91
N ASN A 353 -23.05 -1.34 15.73
CA ASN A 353 -22.81 -2.15 14.53
C ASN A 353 -23.37 -1.46 13.27
N VAL A 354 -24.64 -1.04 13.32
CA VAL A 354 -25.28 -0.32 12.22
C VAL A 354 -24.61 1.04 11.98
N ALA A 355 -24.31 1.79 13.05
CA ALA A 355 -23.66 3.09 12.94
C ALA A 355 -22.25 2.98 12.32
N ALA A 356 -21.48 1.95 12.69
CA ALA A 356 -20.15 1.71 12.12
C ALA A 356 -20.22 1.43 10.61
N LEU A 357 -21.15 0.59 10.16
CA LEU A 357 -21.32 0.31 8.73
C LEU A 357 -21.79 1.54 7.96
N THR A 358 -22.76 2.28 8.51
CA THR A 358 -23.24 3.52 7.89
C THR A 358 -22.14 4.57 7.79
N HIS A 359 -21.32 4.72 8.83
CA HIS A 359 -20.16 5.60 8.83
C HIS A 359 -19.12 5.17 7.79
N LEU A 360 -18.83 3.86 7.70
CA LEU A 360 -17.90 3.31 6.69
C LEU A 360 -18.39 3.59 5.27
N ALA A 361 -19.67 3.38 5.00
CA ALA A 361 -20.28 3.63 3.70
C ALA A 361 -20.31 5.13 3.33
N ALA A 362 -20.47 6.01 4.32
CA ALA A 362 -20.50 7.46 4.13
C ALA A 362 -19.11 8.10 3.93
N LYS A 363 -18.02 7.33 4.06
CA LYS A 363 -16.67 7.88 3.84
C LYS A 363 -16.52 8.41 2.42
N VAL A 364 -15.97 9.61 2.31
CA VAL A 364 -15.41 10.14 1.06
C VAL A 364 -14.01 9.56 0.90
N GLY A 365 -13.57 9.25 -0.33
CA GLY A 365 -12.27 8.58 -0.49
C GLY A 365 -12.28 7.28 -1.29
N TRP A 366 -13.44 6.74 -1.62
CA TRP A 366 -13.51 5.45 -2.33
C TRP A 366 -12.94 5.55 -3.74
N GLU A 367 -12.06 4.62 -4.09
CA GLU A 367 -11.42 4.56 -5.40
C GLU A 367 -11.66 3.22 -6.10
N ILE A 368 -12.04 3.26 -7.37
CA ILE A 368 -12.29 2.07 -8.19
C ILE A 368 -10.97 1.34 -8.42
N THR A 369 -10.96 0.06 -8.06
CA THR A 369 -9.80 -0.83 -8.19
C THR A 369 -10.00 -1.86 -9.30
N SER A 370 -11.23 -2.32 -9.52
CA SER A 370 -11.63 -3.21 -10.62
C SER A 370 -13.07 -2.92 -11.03
N THR A 371 -13.35 -3.06 -12.33
CA THR A 371 -14.70 -3.02 -12.89
C THR A 371 -14.85 -4.22 -13.82
N LEU A 372 -15.83 -5.07 -13.54
CA LEU A 372 -16.16 -6.25 -14.33
C LEU A 372 -17.69 -6.36 -14.46
N ASP A 373 -18.20 -6.08 -15.67
CA ASP A 373 -19.63 -6.17 -16.01
C ASP A 373 -20.53 -5.43 -14.98
N ASP A 374 -21.32 -6.17 -14.21
CA ASP A 374 -22.24 -5.68 -13.18
C ASP A 374 -21.60 -5.49 -11.79
N VAL A 375 -20.27 -5.66 -11.67
CA VAL A 375 -19.51 -5.58 -10.41
C VAL A 375 -18.45 -4.48 -10.47
N LYS A 376 -18.45 -3.60 -9.45
CA LYS A 376 -17.39 -2.61 -9.22
C LYS A 376 -16.76 -2.82 -7.85
N ILE A 377 -15.44 -2.94 -7.81
CA ILE A 377 -14.67 -3.08 -6.58
C ILE A 377 -13.97 -1.77 -6.29
N TRP A 378 -14.18 -1.26 -5.08
CA TRP A 378 -13.61 -0.03 -4.56
C TRP A 378 -12.75 -0.31 -3.34
N THR A 379 -11.69 0.45 -3.17
CA THR A 379 -10.87 0.44 -1.96
C THR A 379 -10.80 1.82 -1.32
N HIS A 380 -10.63 1.85 -0.01
CA HIS A 380 -10.46 3.08 0.76
C HIS A 380 -9.35 2.86 1.80
N GLU A 381 -8.36 3.74 1.81
CA GLU A 381 -7.24 3.70 2.75
C GLU A 381 -7.37 4.85 3.76
N GLU A 382 -7.32 4.52 5.04
CA GLU A 382 -7.30 5.49 6.14
C GLU A 382 -6.25 5.09 7.18
N GLY A 383 -5.11 5.78 7.19
CA GLY A 383 -3.97 5.37 8.01
C GLY A 383 -3.54 3.95 7.66
N ASP A 384 -3.59 3.04 8.63
CA ASP A 384 -3.26 1.61 8.45
C ASP A 384 -4.46 0.74 8.06
N VAL A 385 -5.66 1.31 8.00
CA VAL A 385 -6.90 0.56 7.74
C VAL A 385 -7.20 0.57 6.25
N LEU A 386 -7.32 -0.62 5.67
CA LEU A 386 -7.82 -0.82 4.31
C LEU A 386 -9.27 -1.29 4.37
N SER A 387 -10.14 -0.62 3.63
CA SER A 387 -11.55 -1.00 3.49
C SER A 387 -11.87 -1.32 2.04
N LEU A 388 -12.78 -2.27 1.85
CA LEU A 388 -13.27 -2.75 0.57
C LEU A 388 -14.76 -2.43 0.44
N LYS A 389 -15.18 -1.99 -0.74
CA LYS A 389 -16.59 -1.91 -1.14
C LYS A 389 -16.75 -2.67 -2.46
N VAL A 390 -17.70 -3.60 -2.51
CA VAL A 390 -18.09 -4.32 -3.72
C VAL A 390 -19.51 -3.92 -4.07
N GLU A 391 -19.68 -3.22 -5.18
CA GLU A 391 -20.96 -2.76 -5.69
C GLU A 391 -21.43 -3.71 -6.79
N MET A 392 -22.65 -4.21 -6.67
CA MET A 392 -23.28 -5.18 -7.56
C MET A 392 -24.60 -4.60 -8.08
N GLN A 393 -24.79 -4.64 -9.41
CA GLN A 393 -26.08 -4.34 -10.02
C GLN A 393 -26.91 -5.63 -10.13
N VAL A 394 -28.13 -5.64 -9.58
CA VAL A 394 -28.97 -6.84 -9.47
C VAL A 394 -30.38 -6.56 -9.99
N LYS A 395 -30.93 -7.47 -10.80
CA LYS A 395 -32.26 -7.32 -11.43
C LYS A 395 -33.40 -7.89 -10.57
N ILE A 396 -33.44 -7.50 -9.30
CA ILE A 396 -34.55 -7.83 -8.38
C ILE A 396 -34.94 -6.61 -7.53
N PRO A 397 -36.14 -6.58 -6.93
CA PRO A 397 -36.53 -5.53 -6.00
C PRO A 397 -35.66 -5.51 -4.73
N SER A 398 -35.33 -4.32 -4.23
CA SER A 398 -34.46 -4.12 -3.05
C SER A 398 -34.97 -4.84 -1.78
N ARG A 399 -36.29 -4.88 -1.57
CA ARG A 399 -36.91 -5.59 -0.44
C ARG A 399 -36.62 -7.10 -0.47
N LEU A 400 -36.64 -7.71 -1.65
CA LEU A 400 -36.39 -9.14 -1.80
C LEU A 400 -34.91 -9.46 -1.59
N ALA A 401 -34.03 -8.64 -2.19
CA ALA A 401 -32.58 -8.71 -1.94
C ALA A 401 -32.27 -8.60 -0.43
N PHE A 402 -32.92 -7.67 0.27
CA PHE A 402 -32.77 -7.50 1.71
C PHE A 402 -33.17 -8.75 2.50
N SER A 403 -34.30 -9.38 2.17
CA SER A 403 -34.74 -10.60 2.85
C SER A 403 -33.76 -11.76 2.67
N LEU A 404 -33.22 -11.92 1.46
CA LEU A 404 -32.28 -13.00 1.12
C LEU A 404 -30.90 -12.78 1.76
N LEU A 405 -30.41 -11.53 1.77
CA LEU A 405 -29.07 -11.19 2.30
C LEU A 405 -29.02 -11.09 3.82
N THR A 406 -30.17 -10.90 4.47
CA THR A 406 -30.27 -10.92 5.93
C THR A 406 -30.16 -12.35 6.47
N ASP A 407 -30.66 -13.35 5.75
CA ASP A 407 -30.52 -14.74 6.18
C ASP A 407 -29.12 -15.29 5.84
N PHE A 408 -28.20 -15.14 6.80
CA PHE A 408 -26.84 -15.61 6.65
C PHE A 408 -26.73 -17.14 6.50
N THR A 409 -27.77 -17.93 6.82
CA THR A 409 -27.76 -19.37 6.55
C THR A 409 -27.80 -19.68 5.05
N LEU A 410 -28.34 -18.76 4.23
CA LEU A 410 -28.35 -18.88 2.77
C LEU A 410 -26.99 -18.55 2.15
N ARG A 411 -26.09 -17.90 2.90
CA ARG A 411 -24.78 -17.46 2.40
C ARG A 411 -23.92 -18.60 1.88
N GLN A 412 -24.01 -19.78 2.49
CA GLN A 412 -23.30 -21.00 2.05
C GLN A 412 -23.68 -21.45 0.63
N GLN A 413 -24.82 -20.99 0.09
CA GLN A 413 -25.27 -21.38 -1.25
C GLN A 413 -24.52 -20.64 -2.38
N TRP A 414 -23.90 -19.50 -2.07
CA TRP A 414 -23.24 -18.64 -3.08
C TRP A 414 -21.83 -18.18 -2.68
N ASP A 415 -21.53 -18.06 -1.39
CA ASP A 415 -20.20 -17.70 -0.90
C ASP A 415 -19.38 -18.97 -0.65
N LYS A 416 -18.52 -19.33 -1.60
CA LYS A 416 -17.68 -20.54 -1.52
C LYS A 416 -16.73 -20.55 -0.32
N HIS A 417 -16.49 -19.40 0.31
CA HIS A 417 -15.63 -19.32 1.50
C HIS A 417 -16.37 -19.73 2.77
N VAL A 418 -17.70 -19.73 2.77
CA VAL A 418 -18.53 -20.14 3.91
C VAL A 418 -18.83 -21.64 3.82
N LEU A 419 -18.36 -22.41 4.80
CA LEU A 419 -18.57 -23.85 4.89
C LEU A 419 -19.88 -24.18 5.60
N THR A 420 -20.05 -23.65 6.80
CA THR A 420 -21.27 -23.79 7.59
C THR A 420 -21.65 -22.45 8.21
N CYS A 421 -22.95 -22.21 8.37
CA CYS A 421 -23.49 -21.04 9.03
C CYS A 421 -24.70 -21.45 9.87
N GLU A 422 -24.56 -21.35 11.19
CA GLU A 422 -25.55 -21.78 12.18
C GLU A 422 -26.01 -20.61 13.03
N VAL A 423 -27.31 -20.54 13.33
CA VAL A 423 -27.85 -19.54 14.25
C VAL A 423 -27.58 -19.98 15.69
N LEU A 424 -26.75 -19.23 16.42
CA LEU A 424 -26.49 -19.46 17.84
C LEU A 424 -27.59 -18.88 18.72
N GLN A 425 -28.03 -17.66 18.39
CA GLN A 425 -29.03 -16.94 19.19
C GLN A 425 -29.84 -15.99 18.29
N ALA A 426 -31.17 -16.10 18.34
CA ALA A 426 -32.06 -15.06 17.86
C ALA A 426 -32.24 -14.04 19.00
N VAL A 427 -31.63 -12.87 18.85
CA VAL A 427 -31.59 -11.83 19.88
C VAL A 427 -32.91 -11.06 19.92
N ASN A 428 -33.41 -10.67 18.74
CA ASN A 428 -34.76 -10.15 18.50
C ASN A 428 -35.12 -10.38 17.01
N GLU A 429 -36.19 -9.76 16.51
CA GLU A 429 -36.61 -9.88 15.11
C GLU A 429 -35.54 -9.37 14.12
N ASP A 430 -34.74 -8.39 14.55
CA ASP A 430 -33.76 -7.70 13.72
C ASP A 430 -32.31 -8.12 13.94
N GLU A 431 -32.04 -8.95 14.95
CA GLU A 431 -30.70 -9.26 15.41
C GLU A 431 -30.54 -10.75 15.67
N LYS A 432 -29.51 -11.33 15.05
CA LYS A 432 -29.17 -12.74 15.19
C LYS A 432 -27.66 -12.88 15.33
N ILE A 433 -27.24 -13.82 16.17
CA ILE A 433 -25.85 -14.22 16.30
C ILE A 433 -25.65 -15.54 15.56
N TYR A 434 -24.64 -15.57 14.71
CA TYR A 434 -24.29 -16.74 13.92
C TYR A 434 -22.91 -17.26 14.29
N TYR A 435 -22.75 -18.58 14.17
CA TYR A 435 -21.47 -19.25 14.10
C TYR A 435 -21.19 -19.59 12.65
N VAL A 436 -20.08 -19.08 12.11
CA VAL A 436 -19.71 -19.27 10.70
C VAL A 436 -18.36 -19.94 10.64
N THR A 437 -18.25 -21.02 9.86
CA THR A 437 -16.97 -21.65 9.54
C THR A 437 -16.57 -21.35 8.11
N SER A 438 -15.26 -21.25 7.87
CA SER A 438 -14.72 -20.84 6.58
C SER A 438 -13.51 -21.67 6.16
N LEU A 439 -13.37 -21.85 4.85
CA LEU A 439 -12.22 -22.54 4.25
C LEU A 439 -10.90 -21.85 4.63
N PRO A 440 -9.81 -22.61 4.75
CA PRO A 440 -8.50 -22.04 4.98
C PRO A 440 -8.04 -21.21 3.78
N VAL A 441 -7.63 -19.97 4.04
CA VAL A 441 -6.85 -19.17 3.08
C VAL A 441 -5.42 -19.74 3.10
N THR A 442 -5.00 -20.38 2.02
CA THR A 442 -3.66 -20.97 1.72
C THR A 442 -2.70 -21.15 2.92
N GLY A 443 -2.51 -22.39 3.36
CA GLY A 443 -1.47 -22.78 4.34
C GLY A 443 -1.84 -22.62 5.81
N HIS A 444 -3.04 -22.12 6.12
CA HIS A 444 -3.54 -21.92 7.48
C HIS A 444 -4.64 -22.91 7.89
N LYS A 445 -4.94 -23.00 9.19
CA LYS A 445 -6.10 -23.74 9.72
C LYS A 445 -7.41 -23.14 9.18
N PRO A 446 -8.50 -23.94 9.04
CA PRO A 446 -9.83 -23.41 8.79
C PRO A 446 -10.21 -22.38 9.86
N ARG A 447 -11.11 -21.46 9.51
CA ARG A 447 -11.45 -20.31 10.37
C ARG A 447 -12.87 -20.43 10.88
N ASP A 448 -13.09 -19.89 12.06
CA ASP A 448 -14.41 -19.70 12.62
C ASP A 448 -14.64 -18.25 13.04
N PHE A 449 -15.90 -17.84 13.00
CA PHE A 449 -16.36 -16.52 13.37
C PHE A 449 -17.62 -16.66 14.23
N VAL A 450 -17.73 -15.79 15.23
CA VAL A 450 -18.98 -15.53 15.95
C VAL A 450 -19.39 -14.12 15.58
N ILE A 451 -20.49 -13.97 14.84
CA ILE A 451 -20.90 -12.70 14.25
C ILE A 451 -22.29 -12.28 14.70
N LEU A 452 -22.44 -11.01 15.05
CA LEU A 452 -23.71 -10.32 15.22
C LEU A 452 -24.13 -9.73 13.88
N VAL A 453 -25.32 -10.11 13.41
CA VAL A 453 -25.96 -9.54 12.23
C VAL A 453 -27.13 -8.69 12.70
N SER A 454 -27.12 -7.41 12.35
CA SER A 454 -28.16 -6.42 12.69
C SER A 454 -28.78 -5.86 11.41
N GLN A 455 -30.09 -6.02 11.24
CA GLN A 455 -30.80 -5.52 10.06
C GLN A 455 -31.58 -4.24 10.37
N ARG A 456 -31.65 -3.31 9.41
CA ARG A 456 -32.49 -2.11 9.49
C ARG A 456 -33.13 -1.82 8.14
N GLN A 457 -34.42 -1.57 8.16
CA GLN A 457 -35.18 -1.06 7.01
C GLN A 457 -35.01 0.46 6.91
N PRO A 458 -35.10 1.02 5.69
CA PRO A 458 -34.96 2.45 5.49
C PRO A 458 -36.12 3.23 6.12
N CYS A 459 -35.84 4.36 6.76
CA CYS A 459 -36.88 5.24 7.28
C CYS A 459 -37.48 6.12 6.16
N LYS A 460 -36.71 6.36 5.11
CA LYS A 460 -37.12 7.13 3.92
C LYS A 460 -36.77 6.37 2.63
N PRO A 461 -37.53 6.54 1.53
CA PRO A 461 -37.23 5.85 0.26
C PRO A 461 -35.83 6.09 -0.30
N SER A 462 -35.19 7.20 0.06
CA SER A 462 -33.82 7.55 -0.36
C SER A 462 -32.72 6.84 0.44
N GLU A 463 -33.07 6.21 1.56
CA GLU A 463 -32.12 5.51 2.43
C GLU A 463 -31.98 4.03 2.02
N PRO A 464 -30.81 3.42 2.22
CA PRO A 464 -30.62 2.02 1.92
C PRO A 464 -31.20 1.12 3.02
N TYR A 465 -31.54 -0.12 2.65
CA TYR A 465 -31.62 -1.19 3.64
C TYR A 465 -30.21 -1.51 4.14
N VAL A 466 -30.06 -1.77 5.44
CA VAL A 466 -28.75 -2.02 6.06
C VAL A 466 -28.73 -3.38 6.72
N VAL A 467 -27.71 -4.18 6.41
CA VAL A 467 -27.39 -5.45 7.07
C VAL A 467 -25.97 -5.35 7.61
N ALA A 468 -25.82 -5.01 8.89
CA ALA A 468 -24.53 -4.76 9.53
C ALA A 468 -23.99 -6.02 10.22
N VAL A 469 -22.69 -6.26 10.10
CA VAL A 469 -21.99 -7.45 10.59
C VAL A 469 -20.76 -7.04 11.39
N LYS A 470 -20.67 -7.56 12.61
CA LYS A 470 -19.50 -7.41 13.48
C LYS A 470 -19.25 -8.68 14.28
N SER A 471 -18.00 -9.01 14.56
CA SER A 471 -17.66 -10.10 15.47
C SER A 471 -17.95 -9.75 16.92
N VAL A 472 -18.39 -10.75 17.69
CA VAL A 472 -18.66 -10.63 19.12
C VAL A 472 -18.08 -11.83 19.86
N THR A 473 -17.64 -11.65 21.10
CA THR A 473 -17.17 -12.76 21.93
C THR A 473 -18.30 -13.30 22.80
N LEU A 474 -18.57 -14.61 22.68
CA LEU A 474 -19.53 -15.33 23.52
C LEU A 474 -18.77 -16.29 24.43
N THR A 475 -18.99 -16.20 25.74
CA THR A 475 -18.41 -17.13 26.72
C THR A 475 -18.85 -18.57 26.50
N SER A 476 -20.03 -18.78 25.92
CA SER A 476 -20.56 -20.10 25.53
C SER A 476 -19.86 -20.72 24.32
N VAL A 477 -19.14 -19.93 23.51
CA VAL A 477 -18.47 -20.40 22.28
C VAL A 477 -17.01 -19.91 22.25
N PRO A 478 -16.15 -20.44 23.14
CA PRO A 478 -14.74 -20.05 23.18
C PRO A 478 -13.99 -20.49 21.90
N PRO A 479 -12.83 -19.88 21.59
CA PRO A 479 -11.98 -20.31 20.48
C PRO A 479 -11.63 -21.80 20.61
N SER A 480 -11.80 -22.55 19.52
CA SER A 480 -11.50 -23.98 19.49
C SER A 480 -10.13 -24.24 18.84
N PRO A 481 -9.33 -25.23 19.30
CA PRO A 481 -7.99 -25.47 18.77
C PRO A 481 -7.96 -25.97 17.31
N GLY A 482 -9.10 -26.45 16.81
CA GLY A 482 -9.28 -26.90 15.42
C GLY A 482 -9.44 -25.76 14.42
N TYR A 483 -9.81 -24.56 14.88
CA TYR A 483 -10.04 -23.39 14.04
C TYR A 483 -9.16 -22.21 14.46
N CYS A 484 -8.92 -21.29 13.53
CA CYS A 484 -8.35 -19.98 13.85
C CYS A 484 -9.49 -18.97 13.97
N ARG A 485 -9.82 -18.58 15.21
CA ARG A 485 -10.85 -17.57 15.50
C ARG A 485 -10.46 -16.25 14.85
N SER A 486 -11.26 -15.84 13.88
CA SER A 486 -11.04 -14.61 13.12
C SER A 486 -12.11 -13.58 13.44
N GLU A 487 -11.77 -12.31 13.23
CA GLU A 487 -12.64 -11.20 13.60
C GLU A 487 -13.04 -10.33 12.40
N ILE A 488 -14.24 -9.78 12.48
CA ILE A 488 -14.81 -8.81 11.56
C ILE A 488 -15.12 -7.55 12.37
N LEU A 489 -14.34 -6.48 12.15
CA LEU A 489 -14.54 -5.21 12.87
C LEU A 489 -15.79 -4.47 12.39
N CYS A 490 -15.99 -4.43 11.07
CA CYS A 490 -17.14 -3.81 10.43
C CYS A 490 -17.28 -4.37 9.01
N ALA A 491 -18.39 -5.02 8.73
CA ALA A 491 -18.76 -5.44 7.38
C ALA A 491 -20.28 -5.41 7.20
N GLY A 492 -20.75 -5.66 5.99
CA GLY A 492 -22.18 -5.86 5.75
C GLY A 492 -22.64 -5.31 4.41
N PHE A 493 -23.96 -5.24 4.25
CA PHE A 493 -24.59 -4.82 3.01
C PHE A 493 -25.38 -3.53 3.19
N GLN A 494 -25.31 -2.66 2.18
CA GLN A 494 -26.30 -1.62 1.95
C GLN A 494 -26.97 -1.84 0.61
N ILE A 495 -28.30 -1.81 0.60
CA ILE A 495 -29.09 -2.12 -0.59
C ILE A 495 -29.90 -0.88 -0.96
N TYR A 496 -29.61 -0.33 -2.12
CA TYR A 496 -30.22 0.88 -2.65
C TYR A 496 -31.32 0.50 -3.64
N SER A 497 -32.49 1.09 -3.46
CA SER A 497 -33.60 0.95 -4.40
C SER A 497 -33.29 1.72 -5.69
N GLY A 498 -33.36 1.06 -6.84
CA GLY A 498 -33.31 1.72 -8.14
C GLY A 498 -34.72 1.97 -8.67
N SER A 499 -35.16 1.06 -9.54
CA SER A 499 -36.51 0.94 -10.09
C SER A 499 -37.25 -0.23 -9.42
N ASN A 500 -38.50 -0.47 -9.81
CA ASN A 500 -39.30 -1.55 -9.22
C ASN A 500 -38.71 -2.96 -9.42
N SER A 501 -37.78 -3.15 -10.37
CA SER A 501 -37.19 -4.45 -10.71
C SER A 501 -35.65 -4.47 -10.68
N ASN A 502 -35.00 -3.42 -10.16
CA ASN A 502 -33.56 -3.44 -9.97
C ASN A 502 -33.13 -2.76 -8.66
N CYS A 503 -32.00 -3.23 -8.13
CA CYS A 503 -31.37 -2.64 -6.97
C CYS A 503 -29.85 -2.67 -7.10
N THR A 504 -29.19 -1.80 -6.35
CA THR A 504 -27.74 -1.81 -6.21
C THR A 504 -27.40 -2.35 -4.83
N VAL A 505 -26.64 -3.44 -4.79
CA VAL A 505 -26.18 -4.08 -3.54
C VAL A 505 -24.72 -3.72 -3.33
N CYS A 506 -24.40 -3.03 -2.24
CA CYS A 506 -23.05 -2.67 -1.85
C CYS A 506 -22.62 -3.49 -0.63
N TYR A 507 -21.65 -4.38 -0.79
CA TYR A 507 -20.99 -5.05 0.32
C TYR A 507 -19.77 -4.23 0.78
N PHE A 508 -19.67 -3.96 2.08
CA PHE A 508 -18.53 -3.27 2.69
C PHE A 508 -17.79 -4.20 3.63
N ASN A 509 -16.48 -4.04 3.72
CA ASN A 509 -15.65 -4.74 4.69
C ASN A 509 -14.44 -3.90 5.09
N GLN A 510 -14.31 -3.62 6.38
CA GLN A 510 -13.07 -3.12 6.96
C GLN A 510 -12.14 -4.32 7.20
N VAL A 511 -11.07 -4.40 6.41
CA VAL A 511 -10.28 -5.62 6.27
C VAL A 511 -9.43 -5.83 7.52
N THR A 512 -9.58 -7.02 8.12
CA THR A 512 -8.81 -7.47 9.29
C THR A 512 -7.57 -8.25 8.89
N SER A 513 -6.61 -8.38 9.80
CA SER A 513 -5.29 -8.99 9.55
C SER A 513 -5.40 -10.37 8.90
N GLY A 514 -6.39 -11.17 9.31
CA GLY A 514 -6.63 -12.49 8.76
C GLY A 514 -7.02 -12.47 7.28
N LEU A 515 -7.77 -11.47 6.80
CA LEU A 515 -8.26 -11.38 5.42
C LEU A 515 -7.26 -10.68 4.49
N MET A 516 -6.19 -10.11 5.04
CA MET A 516 -5.16 -9.40 4.27
C MET A 516 -4.51 -10.24 3.16
N PRO A 517 -4.11 -11.52 3.36
CA PRO A 517 -3.53 -12.32 2.28
C PRO A 517 -4.52 -12.60 1.14
N TYR A 518 -5.80 -12.80 1.48
CA TYR A 518 -6.87 -13.01 0.51
C TYR A 518 -7.11 -11.75 -0.32
N LEU A 519 -7.20 -10.58 0.32
CA LEU A 519 -7.33 -9.32 -0.38
C LEU A 519 -6.09 -9.02 -1.23
N ALA A 520 -4.89 -9.27 -0.70
CA ALA A 520 -3.65 -9.11 -1.44
C ALA A 520 -3.65 -9.93 -2.73
N ALA A 521 -4.07 -11.20 -2.67
CA ALA A 521 -4.15 -12.06 -3.85
C ALA A 521 -5.14 -11.54 -4.91
N ASN A 522 -6.27 -10.97 -4.50
CA ASN A 522 -7.22 -10.33 -5.43
C ASN A 522 -6.64 -9.03 -6.02
N LEU A 523 -6.00 -8.21 -5.18
CA LEU A 523 -5.36 -6.97 -5.63
C LEU A 523 -4.20 -7.23 -6.58
N THR A 524 -3.44 -8.32 -6.41
CA THR A 524 -2.35 -8.73 -7.32
C THR A 524 -2.84 -9.49 -8.57
N GLY A 525 -4.15 -9.72 -8.71
CA GLY A 525 -4.71 -10.51 -9.82
C GLY A 525 -4.38 -12.01 -9.75
N SER A 526 -3.77 -12.45 -8.65
CA SER A 526 -3.44 -13.87 -8.42
C SER A 526 -4.68 -14.70 -8.04
N SER A 527 -5.77 -14.03 -7.69
CA SER A 527 -7.09 -14.60 -7.44
C SER A 527 -8.16 -13.65 -7.98
N LYS A 528 -9.29 -14.21 -8.46
CA LYS A 528 -10.52 -13.45 -8.77
C LYS A 528 -11.65 -13.78 -7.80
N ALA A 529 -11.31 -14.32 -6.63
CA ALA A 529 -12.31 -14.85 -5.71
C ALA A 529 -13.34 -13.82 -5.24
N ILE A 530 -12.99 -12.52 -5.13
CA ILE A 530 -13.97 -11.47 -4.80
C ILE A 530 -14.95 -11.25 -5.95
N GLU A 531 -14.45 -11.17 -7.19
CA GLU A 531 -15.26 -11.00 -8.40
C GLU A 531 -16.18 -12.22 -8.60
N ASP A 532 -15.63 -13.42 -8.48
CA ASP A 532 -16.38 -14.67 -8.60
C ASP A 532 -17.49 -14.78 -7.53
N THR A 533 -17.18 -14.39 -6.29
CA THR A 533 -18.16 -14.43 -5.18
C THR A 533 -19.27 -13.40 -5.39
N ALA A 534 -18.94 -12.20 -5.89
CA ALA A 534 -19.92 -11.18 -6.23
C ALA A 534 -20.85 -11.67 -7.36
N LEU A 535 -20.29 -12.30 -8.40
CA LEU A 535 -21.07 -12.83 -9.52
C LEU A 535 -22.00 -13.97 -9.10
N GLU A 536 -21.53 -14.88 -8.23
CA GLU A 536 -22.37 -15.95 -7.68
C GLU A 536 -23.47 -15.38 -6.75
N CYS A 537 -23.20 -14.28 -6.02
CA CYS A 537 -24.21 -13.56 -5.26
C CYS A 537 -25.31 -13.00 -6.17
N ILE A 538 -24.94 -12.32 -7.27
CA ILE A 538 -25.89 -11.79 -8.27
C ILE A 538 -26.76 -12.94 -8.81
N LYS A 539 -26.15 -14.04 -9.27
CA LYS A 539 -26.88 -15.22 -9.78
C LYS A 539 -27.84 -15.80 -8.75
N PHE A 540 -27.40 -15.91 -7.50
CA PHE A 540 -28.25 -16.41 -6.41
C PHE A 540 -29.47 -15.52 -6.19
N LEU A 541 -29.26 -14.21 -6.09
CA LEU A 541 -30.34 -13.24 -5.86
C LEU A 541 -31.34 -13.23 -7.00
N GLU A 542 -30.89 -13.22 -8.26
CA GLU A 542 -31.77 -13.24 -9.43
C GLU A 542 -32.51 -14.57 -9.58
N ARG A 543 -31.86 -15.69 -9.27
CA ARG A 543 -32.49 -17.03 -9.29
C ARG A 543 -33.59 -17.15 -8.25
N GLU A 544 -33.35 -16.78 -7.00
CA GLU A 544 -34.39 -16.84 -5.96
C GLU A 544 -35.46 -15.76 -6.18
N GLY A 545 -35.07 -14.63 -6.77
CA GLY A 545 -36.00 -13.57 -7.16
C GLY A 545 -37.01 -13.98 -8.22
N SER A 546 -36.63 -14.85 -9.16
CA SER A 546 -37.56 -15.37 -10.17
C SER A 546 -38.56 -16.42 -9.66
N LYS A 547 -38.38 -16.94 -8.44
CA LYS A 547 -39.30 -17.91 -7.81
C LYS A 547 -40.39 -17.25 -6.97
N SER A 548 -40.23 -15.95 -6.67
CA SER A 548 -41.12 -15.14 -5.83
C SER A 548 -42.00 -14.27 -6.72
#